data_AF-A0A6B2C000-F1
#
_entry.id   AF-A0A6B2C000-F1
#
_cell.length_a   1.000
_cell.length_b   1.000
_cell.length_c   1.000
_cell.angle_alpha   90.00
_cell.angle_beta   90.00
_cell.angle_gamma   90.00
#
_symmetry.space_group_name_H-M   'P 1'
#
loop_
_entity.id
_entity.type
_entity.pdbx_description
1 polymer ?
#
loop_
_entity_poly.entity_id
_entity_poly.type
_entity_poly.pdbx_seq_one_letter_code
_entity_poly.pdbx_strand_id
1 'polypeptide(L)'
;MVEVYEEFKKVLERVELLNMPEPPPRMISGEPVAWLLDTSAVRTLIHEHVLEALKGRVEDPVRIIEGLMREGLLLETGYGEVAYFVRNFKHR
;
A
#
# COMPACT_ATOMS: atom_id res chain seq x y z
N MET A 1 8.35 25.18 6.39
CA MET A 1 7.93 23.88 5.81
C MET A 1 6.90 23.12 6.68
N VAL A 2 6.58 23.61 7.89
CA VAL A 2 5.56 23.00 8.78
C VAL A 2 4.15 23.57 8.55
N GLU A 3 4.03 24.79 8.02
CA GLU A 3 2.74 25.49 7.85
C GLU A 3 1.80 24.79 6.86
N VAL A 4 2.32 24.28 5.76
CA VAL A 4 1.53 23.55 4.75
C VAL A 4 0.88 22.29 5.34
N TYR A 5 1.54 21.61 6.27
CA TYR A 5 1.03 20.38 6.88
C TYR A 5 -0.14 20.63 7.84
N GLU A 6 -0.08 21.74 8.59
CA GLU A 6 -1.15 22.14 9.50
C GLU A 6 -2.37 22.72 8.76
N GLU A 7 -2.15 23.39 7.62
CA GLU A 7 -3.25 23.80 6.74
C GLU A 7 -3.93 22.62 6.04
N PHE A 8 -3.16 21.59 5.65
CA PHE A 8 -3.72 20.35 5.10
C PHE A 8 -4.64 19.63 6.11
N LYS A 9 -4.26 19.59 7.39
CA LYS A 9 -5.09 18.99 8.46
C LYS A 9 -6.46 19.66 8.59
N LYS A 10 -6.52 20.99 8.51
CA LYS A 10 -7.77 21.75 8.62
C LYS A 10 -8.72 21.52 7.45
N VAL A 11 -8.19 21.21 6.27
CA VAL A 11 -8.99 20.85 5.08
C VAL A 11 -9.43 19.38 5.14
N LEU A 12 -8.58 18.50 5.66
CA LEU A 12 -8.82 17.05 5.71
C LEU A 12 -9.92 16.60 6.67
N GLU A 13 -10.32 17.40 7.67
CA GLU A 13 -11.52 17.09 8.48
C GLU A 13 -12.83 17.13 7.64
N ARG A 14 -12.79 17.71 6.43
CA ARG A 14 -13.96 17.90 5.56
C ARG A 14 -13.84 17.27 4.19
N VAL A 15 -12.71 16.65 3.88
CA VAL A 15 -12.62 15.76 2.73
C VAL A 15 -12.98 14.40 3.29
N GLU A 16 -14.27 14.03 3.21
CA GLU A 16 -14.61 12.63 3.02
C GLU A 16 -13.61 12.13 1.98
N LEU A 17 -12.66 11.29 2.42
CA LEU A 17 -11.65 10.74 1.56
C LEU A 17 -12.40 10.26 0.32
N LEU A 18 -12.21 10.95 -0.80
CA LEU A 18 -12.63 10.57 -2.15
C LEU A 18 -11.88 9.30 -2.60
N ASN A 19 -11.60 8.42 -1.66
CA ASN A 19 -10.96 7.13 -1.74
C ASN A 19 -11.96 6.17 -1.11
N MET A 20 -13.10 5.94 -1.77
CA MET A 20 -13.63 4.58 -1.68
C MET A 20 -12.46 3.67 -2.05
N PRO A 21 -12.08 2.69 -1.22
CA PRO A 21 -11.00 1.80 -1.57
C PRO A 21 -11.37 1.18 -2.90
N GLU A 22 -10.64 1.54 -3.96
CA GLU A 22 -10.81 0.85 -5.23
C GLU A 22 -10.68 -0.65 -4.92
N PRO A 23 -11.61 -1.48 -5.42
CA PRO A 23 -11.46 -2.92 -5.26
C PRO A 23 -10.06 -3.31 -5.73
N PRO A 24 -9.44 -4.33 -5.12
CA PRO A 24 -8.12 -4.78 -5.51
C PRO A 24 -8.10 -4.91 -7.03
N PRO A 25 -7.05 -4.43 -7.72
CA PRO A 25 -6.87 -4.75 -9.13
C PRO A 25 -7.03 -6.26 -9.25
N ARG A 26 -8.09 -6.72 -9.93
CA ARG A 26 -8.42 -8.15 -10.04
C ARG A 26 -7.32 -8.94 -10.74
N MET A 27 -6.38 -8.23 -11.37
CA MET A 27 -5.23 -8.79 -12.04
C MET A 27 -4.00 -7.98 -11.65
N ILE A 28 -3.01 -8.67 -11.10
CA ILE A 28 -1.63 -8.18 -11.17
C ILE A 28 -1.14 -8.29 -12.62
N SER A 29 -0.40 -7.29 -13.06
CA SER A 29 0.21 -7.23 -14.39
C SER A 29 1.73 -7.40 -14.26
N GLY A 30 2.33 -8.25 -15.09
CA GLY A 30 3.77 -8.46 -15.07
C GLY A 30 4.24 -9.29 -13.87
N GLU A 31 5.45 -8.99 -13.40
CA GLU A 31 6.09 -9.70 -12.29
C GLU A 31 5.51 -9.23 -10.94
N PRO A 32 5.12 -10.16 -10.04
CA PRO A 32 4.43 -9.83 -8.78
C PRO A 32 5.14 -8.84 -7.85
N VAL A 33 6.46 -8.97 -7.68
CA VAL A 33 7.23 -8.06 -6.81
C VAL A 33 7.27 -6.66 -7.41
N ALA A 34 7.59 -6.54 -8.70
CA ALA A 34 7.60 -5.27 -9.42
C ALA A 34 6.23 -4.60 -9.34
N TRP A 35 5.15 -5.34 -9.60
CA TRP A 35 3.79 -4.83 -9.47
C TRP A 35 3.50 -4.27 -8.07
N LEU A 36 3.90 -4.99 -7.01
CA LEU A 36 3.65 -4.56 -5.64
C LEU A 36 4.44 -3.29 -5.29
N LEU A 37 5.70 -3.21 -5.70
CA LEU A 37 6.55 -2.06 -5.46
C LEU A 37 6.12 -0.83 -6.27
N ASP A 38 5.74 -1.01 -7.53
CA ASP A 38 5.29 0.08 -8.41
C ASP A 38 3.92 0.61 -7.97
N THR A 39 3.00 -0.29 -7.62
CA THR A 39 1.66 0.11 -7.17
C THR A 39 1.75 0.79 -5.80
N SER A 40 2.53 0.26 -4.86
CA SER A 40 2.72 0.88 -3.54
C SER A 40 3.47 2.21 -3.60
N ALA A 41 4.20 2.49 -4.67
CA ALA A 41 4.92 3.75 -4.86
C ALA A 41 3.98 4.93 -5.13
N VAL A 42 2.77 4.69 -5.65
CA VAL A 42 1.81 5.74 -6.03
C VAL A 42 0.54 5.74 -5.18
N ARG A 43 0.28 4.68 -4.41
CA ARG A 43 -0.88 4.59 -3.51
C ARG A 43 -0.66 3.62 -2.36
N THR A 44 -1.44 3.77 -1.30
CA THR A 44 -1.51 2.76 -0.23
C THR A 44 -2.28 1.53 -0.73
N LEU A 45 -1.92 0.36 -0.20
CA LEU A 45 -2.53 -0.91 -0.59
C LEU A 45 -3.13 -1.58 0.63
N ILE A 46 -4.41 -1.96 0.57
CA ILE A 46 -5.04 -2.72 1.67
C ILE A 46 -4.41 -4.12 1.70
N HIS A 47 -4.02 -4.58 2.90
CA HIS A 47 -3.34 -5.86 3.09
C HIS A 47 -4.15 -7.02 2.49
N GLU A 48 -5.42 -7.16 2.85
CA GLU A 48 -6.30 -8.23 2.34
C GLU A 48 -6.42 -8.20 0.81
N HIS A 49 -6.51 -7.01 0.23
CA HIS A 49 -6.59 -6.82 -1.21
C HIS A 49 -5.31 -7.26 -1.94
N VAL A 50 -4.14 -7.04 -1.35
CA VAL A 50 -2.87 -7.51 -1.90
C VAL A 50 -2.77 -9.02 -1.86
N LEU A 51 -3.15 -9.65 -0.74
CA LEU A 51 -3.13 -11.12 -0.63
C LEU A 51 -4.05 -11.77 -1.66
N GLU A 52 -5.27 -11.26 -1.82
CA GLU A 52 -6.20 -11.78 -2.83
C GLU A 52 -5.71 -11.50 -4.27
N ALA A 53 -5.05 -10.37 -4.55
CA ALA A 53 -4.49 -10.09 -5.87
C ALA A 53 -3.32 -11.03 -6.23
N LEU A 54 -2.51 -11.43 -5.24
CA LEU A 54 -1.38 -12.34 -5.43
C LEU A 54 -1.77 -13.82 -5.46
N LYS A 55 -2.96 -14.16 -4.95
CA LYS A 55 -3.48 -15.52 -4.89
C LYS A 55 -3.51 -16.18 -6.26
N GLY A 56 -2.94 -17.38 -6.36
CA GLY A 56 -2.87 -18.14 -7.61
C GLY A 56 -1.89 -17.57 -8.66
N ARG A 57 -1.13 -16.53 -8.33
CA ARG A 57 -0.05 -15.98 -9.18
C ARG A 57 1.34 -16.24 -8.61
N VAL A 58 1.42 -16.41 -7.30
CA VAL A 58 2.63 -16.79 -6.57
C VAL A 58 2.29 -17.94 -5.64
N GLU A 59 3.29 -18.78 -5.36
CA GLU A 59 3.12 -19.93 -4.46
C GLU A 59 2.85 -19.50 -3.02
N ASP A 60 3.54 -18.43 -2.56
CA ASP A 60 3.45 -17.94 -1.18
C ASP A 60 3.46 -16.40 -1.16
N PRO A 61 2.27 -15.75 -1.24
CA PRO A 61 2.14 -14.30 -1.18
C PRO A 61 2.70 -13.69 0.10
N VAL A 62 2.52 -14.38 1.23
CA VAL A 62 2.92 -13.89 2.55
C VAL A 62 4.44 -13.78 2.61
N ARG A 63 5.14 -14.83 2.18
CA ARG A 63 6.61 -14.83 2.16
C ARG A 63 7.21 -13.74 1.27
N ILE A 64 6.56 -13.41 0.15
CA ILE A 64 7.01 -12.30 -0.72
C ILE A 64 6.88 -10.98 0.03
N ILE A 65 5.73 -10.71 0.64
CA ILE A 65 5.46 -9.48 1.38
C ILE A 65 6.43 -9.35 2.56
N GLU A 66 6.60 -10.40 3.36
CA GLU A 66 7.53 -10.44 4.47
C GLU A 66 8.98 -10.20 4.02
N GLY A 67 9.37 -10.74 2.87
CA GLY A 67 10.68 -10.49 2.27
C GLY A 67 10.90 -9.00 1.99
N LEU A 68 9.92 -8.36 1.34
CA LEU A 68 9.97 -6.93 1.03
C LEU A 68 9.93 -6.05 2.29
N MET A 69 9.20 -6.45 3.33
CA MET A 69 9.22 -5.76 4.62
C MET A 69 10.56 -5.91 5.32
N ARG A 70 11.17 -7.09 5.28
CA ARG A 70 12.49 -7.37 5.86
C ARG A 70 13.60 -6.60 5.16
N GLU A 71 13.51 -6.48 3.84
CA GLU A 71 14.39 -5.62 3.03
C GLU A 71 14.09 -4.12 3.22
N GLY A 72 13.06 -3.79 4.01
CA GLY A 72 12.64 -2.43 4.28
C GLY A 72 12.15 -1.70 3.03
N LEU A 73 11.67 -2.43 2.02
CA LEU A 73 11.09 -1.92 0.78
C LEU A 73 9.60 -1.59 0.95
N LEU A 74 8.91 -2.30 1.84
CA LEU A 74 7.53 -2.05 2.23
C LEU A 74 7.44 -1.85 3.74
N LEU A 75 6.45 -1.08 4.17
CA LEU A 75 6.04 -0.95 5.57
C LEU A 75 4.57 -1.30 5.68
N GLU A 76 4.18 -1.86 6.82
CA GLU A 76 2.77 -2.06 7.19
C GLU A 76 2.36 -0.98 8.20
N THR A 77 1.18 -0.39 7.99
CA THR A 77 0.59 0.59 8.90
C THR A 77 -0.90 0.33 9.06
N GLY A 78 -1.44 0.56 10.26
CA GLY A 78 -2.87 0.52 10.52
C GLY A 78 -3.53 1.89 10.38
N TYR A 79 -4.77 1.92 9.90
CA TYR A 79 -5.66 3.08 10.02
C TYR A 79 -7.09 2.58 10.25
N GLY A 80 -7.64 2.88 11.43
CA GLY A 80 -8.87 2.23 11.92
C GLY A 80 -8.64 0.73 12.11
N GLU A 81 -9.56 -0.09 11.60
CA GLU A 81 -9.48 -1.56 11.64
C GLU A 81 -8.80 -2.17 10.40
N VAL A 82 -8.22 -1.34 9.52
CA VAL A 82 -7.66 -1.78 8.24
C VAL A 82 -6.13 -1.64 8.24
N ALA A 83 -5.46 -2.70 7.79
CA ALA A 83 -4.02 -2.73 7.57
C ALA A 83 -3.67 -2.36 6.13
N TYR A 84 -2.62 -1.54 5.97
CA TYR A 84 -2.16 -1.04 4.68
C TYR A 84 -0.67 -1.27 4.50
N PHE A 85 -0.26 -1.61 3.28
CA PHE A 85 1.11 -1.54 2.82
C PHE A 85 1.41 -0.19 2.18
N VAL A 86 2.58 0.34 2.52
CA VAL A 86 3.11 1.59 1.96
C VAL A 86 4.55 1.38 1.49
N ARG A 87 4.93 2.03 0.39
CA ARG A 87 6.30 1.99 -0.12
C ARG A 87 7.24 2.74 0.82
N ASN A 88 8.36 2.11 1.17
CA ASN A 88 9.42 2.78 1.87
C ASN A 88 10.45 3.36 0.89
N PHE A 89 10.51 4.69 0.79
CA PHE A 89 11.48 5.39 -0.05
C PHE A 89 12.80 5.73 0.66
N LYS A 90 12.93 5.43 1.96
CA LYS A 90 14.16 5.72 2.71
C LYS A 90 15.31 4.76 2.39
N HIS A 91 15.04 3.67 1.66
CA HIS A 91 16.01 2.65 1.24
C HIS A 91 16.30 2.69 -0.27
N ARG A 92 16.58 3.86 -0.82
CA ARG A 92 16.92 4.03 -2.24
C ARG A 92 18.42 4.15 -2.48
#